data_AF-A0A1Y0IQS2-F1
#
_entry.id   AF-A0A1Y0IQS2-F1
#
_cell.length_a   1.000
_cell.length_b   1.000
_cell.length_c   1.000
_cell.angle_alpha   90.00
_cell.angle_beta   90.00
_cell.angle_gamma   90.00
#
_symmetry.space_group_name_H-M   'P 1'
#
loop_
_entity.id
_entity.type
_entity.pdbx_description
1 polymer ?
#
loop_
_entity_poly.entity_id
_entity_poly.type
_entity_poly.pdbx_seq_one_letter_code
_entity_poly.pdbx_strand_id
1 'polypeptide(L)'
;MQTKAGKIGYGTLLVFAVLFPLISLVRYLFLDPTMLVEAGFKMYDFHDSLWTTVLYTHITTAAAAFFIGPFNFMKSSYTKNIKRHRMLGKVYFAAIVVSSLCGFYLAVYAHGGLLAKAGFFMLSVLWLYTTVKAVNLARQKKIQDHRQWMVRSYAVTFAALTFRVWLSALAMFGNFDLAYGLAAWLCWAVNLIVVEVWLWRNNSRKPLIQAKNAL
;
A
#
# COMPACT_ATOMS: atom_id res chain seq x y z
N MET A 1 -4.62 -22.24 -14.34
CA MET A 1 -5.76 -21.45 -14.85
C MET A 1 -6.30 -20.62 -13.69
N GLN A 2 -6.53 -19.31 -13.86
CA GLN A 2 -7.21 -18.51 -12.82
C GLN A 2 -8.70 -18.84 -12.85
N THR A 3 -9.31 -19.14 -11.70
CA THR A 3 -10.75 -19.40 -11.56
C THR A 3 -11.56 -18.15 -11.94
N LYS A 4 -12.84 -18.30 -12.31
CA LYS A 4 -13.72 -17.17 -12.69
C LYS A 4 -13.79 -16.11 -11.58
N ALA A 5 -13.85 -16.53 -10.31
CA ALA A 5 -13.75 -15.67 -9.13
C ALA A 5 -12.38 -14.96 -9.01
N GLY A 6 -11.28 -15.64 -9.33
CA GLY A 6 -9.95 -15.04 -9.35
C GLY A 6 -9.77 -13.98 -10.44
N LYS A 7 -10.46 -14.11 -11.57
CA LYS A 7 -10.48 -13.09 -12.63
C LYS A 7 -11.25 -11.84 -12.21
N ILE A 8 -12.41 -12.01 -11.56
CA ILE A 8 -13.23 -10.91 -11.05
C ILE A 8 -12.46 -10.12 -9.98
N GLY A 9 -11.88 -10.81 -8.98
CA GLY A 9 -11.11 -10.14 -7.93
C GLY A 9 -9.87 -9.39 -8.46
N TYR A 10 -9.20 -9.92 -9.48
CA TYR A 10 -8.08 -9.23 -10.11
C TYR A 10 -8.52 -8.01 -10.93
N GLY A 11 -9.66 -8.09 -11.62
CA GLY A 11 -10.27 -6.95 -12.31
C GLY A 11 -10.62 -5.81 -11.36
N THR A 12 -11.25 -6.12 -10.22
CA THR A 12 -11.55 -5.13 -9.18
C THR A 12 -10.28 -4.46 -8.64
N LEU A 13 -9.22 -5.24 -8.40
CA LEU A 13 -7.93 -4.72 -7.94
C LEU A 13 -7.29 -3.77 -8.97
N LEU A 14 -7.41 -4.07 -10.27
CA LEU A 14 -6.95 -3.16 -11.33
C LEU A 14 -7.76 -1.87 -11.38
N VAL A 15 -9.09 -1.94 -11.23
CA VAL A 15 -9.94 -0.75 -11.20
C VAL A 15 -9.53 0.17 -10.05
N PHE A 16 -9.36 -0.36 -8.84
CA PHE A 16 -8.87 0.44 -7.72
C PHE A 16 -7.46 0.99 -7.98
N ALA A 17 -6.55 0.17 -8.52
CA ALA A 17 -5.18 0.56 -8.84
C ALA A 17 -5.08 1.71 -9.84
N VAL A 18 -6.09 1.93 -10.67
CA VAL A 18 -6.15 3.04 -11.64
C VAL A 18 -6.94 4.21 -11.08
N LEU A 19 -8.19 3.98 -10.64
CA LEU A 19 -9.09 5.05 -10.24
C LEU A 19 -8.61 5.77 -8.98
N PHE A 20 -8.08 5.03 -7.99
CA PHE A 20 -7.70 5.63 -6.72
C PHE A 20 -6.50 6.59 -6.85
N PRO A 21 -5.38 6.22 -7.50
CA PRO A 21 -4.31 7.16 -7.80
C PRO A 21 -4.76 8.34 -8.65
N LEU A 22 -5.59 8.11 -9.67
CA LEU A 22 -6.10 9.19 -10.53
C LEU A 22 -6.95 10.18 -9.75
N ILE A 23 -7.93 9.73 -8.97
CA ILE A 23 -8.78 10.60 -8.14
C ILE A 23 -7.93 11.35 -7.12
N SER A 24 -6.94 10.68 -6.52
CA SER A 24 -6.03 11.31 -5.56
C SER A 24 -5.18 12.39 -6.23
N LEU A 25 -4.57 12.11 -7.39
CA LEU A 25 -3.77 13.08 -8.13
C LEU A 25 -4.62 14.25 -8.61
N VAL A 26 -5.83 14.00 -9.14
CA VAL A 26 -6.74 15.07 -9.54
C VAL A 26 -7.08 15.96 -8.36
N ARG A 27 -7.41 15.37 -7.21
CA ARG A 27 -7.73 16.13 -5.99
C ARG A 27 -6.55 16.96 -5.48
N TYR A 28 -5.33 16.44 -5.51
CA TYR A 28 -4.20 17.18 -4.94
C TYR A 28 -3.52 18.15 -5.92
N LEU A 29 -3.66 17.92 -7.24
CA LEU A 29 -3.07 18.79 -8.27
C LEU A 29 -4.02 19.86 -8.80
N PHE A 30 -5.34 19.63 -8.75
CA PHE A 30 -6.33 20.53 -9.38
C PHE A 30 -7.39 21.08 -8.43
N LEU A 31 -7.61 20.48 -7.25
CA LEU A 31 -8.45 21.11 -6.23
C LEU A 31 -7.56 21.93 -5.30
N ASP A 32 -7.94 23.18 -5.09
CA ASP A 32 -7.19 24.13 -4.28
C ASP A 32 -6.98 23.57 -2.85
N PRO A 33 -5.72 23.44 -2.38
CA PRO A 33 -5.43 22.95 -1.03
C PRO A 33 -6.14 23.75 0.06
N THR A 34 -6.47 25.02 -0.19
CA THR A 34 -7.21 25.90 0.72
C THR A 34 -8.63 25.41 1.02
N MET A 35 -9.29 24.73 0.08
CA MET A 35 -10.61 24.12 0.29
C MET A 35 -10.59 22.98 1.33
N LEU A 36 -9.43 22.35 1.56
CA LEU A 36 -9.24 21.36 2.62
C LEU A 36 -9.07 22.03 3.99
N VAL A 37 -8.45 23.22 4.00
CA VAL A 37 -8.28 24.07 5.20
C VAL A 37 -9.61 24.65 5.66
N GLU A 38 -10.43 25.13 4.72
CA GLU A 38 -11.76 25.69 4.99
C GLU A 38 -12.77 24.64 5.48
N ALA A 39 -12.60 23.36 5.10
CA ALA A 39 -13.43 22.25 5.59
C ALA A 39 -13.13 21.82 7.04
N GLY A 40 -12.38 22.62 7.81
CA GLY A 40 -12.08 22.35 9.22
C GLY A 40 -10.87 21.44 9.45
N PHE A 41 -10.26 20.91 8.39
CA PHE A 41 -8.94 20.31 8.49
C PHE A 41 -7.93 21.45 8.50
N LYS A 42 -7.60 22.01 9.67
CA LYS A 42 -6.38 22.83 9.86
C LYS A 42 -5.14 21.95 9.61
N MET A 43 -5.00 21.43 8.39
CA MET A 43 -3.81 20.85 7.85
C MET A 43 -2.81 21.99 7.80
N TYR A 44 -1.79 21.82 8.60
CA TYR A 44 -0.75 22.77 8.97
C TYR A 44 -0.19 23.58 7.80
N ASP A 45 0.40 24.72 8.13
CA ASP A 45 0.69 25.86 7.26
C ASP A 45 1.24 25.50 5.88
N PHE A 46 0.40 25.64 4.84
CA PHE A 46 0.81 25.46 3.44
C PHE A 46 1.84 26.51 2.99
N HIS A 47 2.19 27.49 3.84
CA HIS A 47 3.31 28.40 3.63
C HIS A 47 4.69 27.75 3.86
N ASP A 48 4.79 26.58 4.52
CA ASP A 48 6.04 25.84 4.61
C ASP A 48 6.31 25.05 3.31
N SER A 49 7.25 25.58 2.52
CA SER A 49 7.70 25.01 1.25
C SER A 49 8.19 23.56 1.36
N LEU A 50 8.80 23.17 2.49
CA LEU A 50 9.38 21.85 2.66
C LEU A 50 8.30 20.79 2.89
N TRP A 51 7.38 21.03 3.83
CA TRP A 51 6.31 20.09 4.14
C TRP A 51 5.45 19.80 2.90
N THR A 52 5.08 20.86 2.16
CA THR A 52 4.31 20.75 0.93
C THR A 52 5.05 19.92 -0.12
N THR A 53 6.34 20.19 -0.34
CA THR A 53 7.17 19.41 -1.27
C THR A 53 7.24 17.94 -0.87
N VAL A 54 7.43 17.65 0.42
CA VAL A 54 7.46 16.28 0.96
C VAL A 54 6.11 15.58 0.78
N LEU A 55 4.99 16.27 1.01
CA LEU A 55 3.65 15.71 0.80
C LEU A 55 3.41 15.35 -0.67
N TYR A 56 3.68 16.27 -1.60
CA TYR A 56 3.51 16.00 -3.03
C TYR A 56 4.43 14.89 -3.52
N THR A 57 5.67 14.84 -3.02
CA THR A 57 6.60 13.75 -3.32
C THR A 57 6.06 12.41 -2.80
N HIS A 58 5.54 12.38 -1.57
CA HIS A 58 4.92 11.19 -0.99
C HIS A 58 3.73 10.70 -1.82
N ILE A 59 2.78 11.59 -2.15
CA ILE A 59 1.56 11.24 -2.86
C ILE A 59 1.86 10.71 -4.26
N THR A 60 2.73 11.39 -5.01
CA THR A 60 3.08 11.00 -6.39
C THR A 60 3.82 9.66 -6.43
N THR A 61 4.77 9.45 -5.52
CA THR A 61 5.52 8.19 -5.43
C THR A 61 4.67 7.05 -4.89
N ALA A 62 3.81 7.29 -3.89
CA ALA A 62 2.85 6.30 -3.39
C ALA A 62 1.85 5.88 -4.48
N ALA A 63 1.32 6.84 -5.22
CA ALA A 63 0.44 6.61 -6.37
C ALA A 63 1.11 5.74 -7.43
N ALA A 64 2.37 6.03 -7.76
CA ALA A 64 3.15 5.22 -8.70
C ALA A 64 3.32 3.76 -8.19
N ALA A 65 3.67 3.58 -6.91
CA ALA A 65 3.81 2.24 -6.33
C ALA A 65 2.47 1.47 -6.35
N PHE A 66 1.37 2.11 -5.96
CA PHE A 66 0.03 1.54 -5.98
C PHE A 66 -0.40 1.13 -7.39
N PHE A 67 -0.15 1.99 -8.39
CA PHE A 67 -0.45 1.70 -9.79
C PHE A 67 0.41 0.56 -10.34
N ILE A 68 1.72 0.53 -10.07
CA ILE A 68 2.65 -0.46 -10.66
C ILE A 68 2.46 -1.87 -10.09
N GLY A 69 2.13 -1.98 -8.80
CA GLY A 69 2.07 -3.26 -8.08
C GLY A 69 1.29 -4.37 -8.79
N PRO A 70 0.02 -4.16 -9.20
CA PRO A 70 -0.77 -5.15 -9.93
C PRO A 70 -0.10 -5.64 -11.21
N PHE A 71 0.52 -4.74 -11.99
CA PHE A 71 1.18 -5.10 -13.24
C PHE A 71 2.38 -6.02 -13.04
N ASN A 72 3.03 -5.95 -11.88
CA ASN A 72 4.08 -6.90 -11.50
C ASN A 72 3.53 -8.29 -11.12
N PHE A 73 2.29 -8.38 -10.61
CA PHE A 73 1.63 -9.64 -10.27
C PHE A 73 1.00 -10.37 -11.47
N MET A 74 0.83 -9.70 -12.62
CA MET A 74 0.33 -10.36 -13.82
C MET A 74 1.23 -11.51 -14.23
N LYS A 75 0.64 -12.70 -14.46
CA LYS A 75 1.38 -13.87 -14.94
C LYS A 75 2.24 -13.55 -16.17
N SER A 76 1.67 -12.81 -17.12
CA SER A 76 2.36 -12.35 -18.33
C SER A 76 3.66 -11.59 -18.05
N SER A 77 3.68 -10.79 -16.98
CA SER A 77 4.83 -9.95 -16.61
C SER A 77 6.08 -10.79 -16.35
N TYR A 78 5.96 -11.90 -15.62
CA TYR A 78 7.11 -12.74 -15.26
C TYR A 78 7.27 -14.01 -16.11
N THR A 79 6.29 -14.40 -16.94
CA THR A 79 6.43 -15.56 -17.84
C THR A 79 6.78 -15.18 -19.28
N LYS A 80 6.33 -14.01 -19.77
CA LYS A 80 6.56 -13.59 -21.17
C LYS A 80 7.64 -12.52 -21.30
N ASN A 81 7.79 -11.64 -20.31
CA ASN A 81 8.77 -10.55 -20.39
C ASN A 81 9.40 -10.21 -19.03
N ILE A 82 10.37 -11.03 -18.62
CA ILE A 82 11.08 -10.85 -17.34
C ILE A 82 11.80 -9.50 -17.24
N LYS A 83 12.23 -8.91 -18.36
CA LYS A 83 12.85 -7.57 -18.39
C LYS A 83 11.86 -6.51 -17.92
N ARG A 84 10.61 -6.56 -18.41
CA ARG A 84 9.52 -5.67 -17.97
C ARG A 84 9.22 -5.84 -16.48
N HIS A 85 9.10 -7.07 -15.99
CA HIS A 85 8.89 -7.34 -14.56
C HIS A 85 10.01 -6.74 -13.70
N ARG A 86 11.28 -6.90 -14.10
CA ARG A 86 12.42 -6.32 -13.38
C ARG A 86 12.41 -4.79 -13.41
N MET A 87 12.09 -4.18 -14.54
CA MET A 87 12.01 -2.72 -14.67
C MET A 87 10.90 -2.15 -13.79
N LEU A 88 9.68 -2.68 -13.90
CA LEU A 88 8.55 -2.28 -13.07
C LEU A 88 8.84 -2.53 -11.58
N GLY A 89 9.48 -3.64 -11.24
CA GLY A 89 9.89 -3.94 -9.87
C GLY A 89 10.91 -2.94 -9.30
N LYS A 90 11.86 -2.47 -10.12
CA LYS A 90 12.81 -1.41 -9.72
C LYS A 90 12.11 -0.08 -9.47
N VAL A 91 11.20 0.32 -10.37
CA VAL A 91 10.44 1.57 -10.21
C VAL A 91 9.54 1.49 -8.97
N TYR A 92 8.85 0.36 -8.76
CA TYR A 92 8.06 0.10 -7.55
C TYR A 92 8.90 0.21 -6.27
N PHE A 93 10.07 -0.42 -6.24
CA PHE A 93 10.98 -0.34 -5.10
C PHE A 93 11.44 1.10 -4.83
N ALA A 94 11.91 1.82 -5.85
CA ALA A 94 12.38 3.20 -5.70
C ALA A 94 11.25 4.12 -5.20
N ALA A 95 10.05 3.97 -5.77
CA ALA A 95 8.88 4.73 -5.35
C ALA A 95 8.54 4.50 -3.87
N ILE A 96 8.58 3.26 -3.39
CA ILE A 96 8.32 2.95 -1.97
C ILE A 96 9.40 3.52 -1.06
N VAL A 97 10.68 3.42 -1.45
CA VAL A 97 11.78 3.97 -0.64
C VAL A 97 11.59 5.47 -0.45
N VAL A 98 11.40 6.22 -1.55
CA VAL A 98 11.16 7.67 -1.49
C VAL A 98 9.90 7.98 -0.68
N SER A 99 8.79 7.31 -0.99
CA SER A 99 7.52 7.55 -0.32
C SER A 99 7.57 7.24 1.18
N SER A 100 8.28 6.18 1.59
CA SER A 100 8.44 5.81 3.02
C SER A 100 9.29 6.83 3.77
N LEU A 101 10.35 7.37 3.15
CA LEU A 101 11.16 8.44 3.75
C LEU A 101 10.33 9.70 3.96
N CYS A 102 9.55 10.11 2.95
CA CYS A 102 8.59 11.19 3.11
C CYS A 102 7.54 10.86 4.18
N GLY A 103 7.08 9.60 4.24
CA GLY A 103 6.12 9.11 5.23
C GLY A 103 6.62 9.23 6.67
N PHE A 104 7.91 8.97 6.94
CA PHE A 104 8.49 9.20 8.26
C PHE A 104 8.43 10.66 8.68
N TYR A 105 8.77 11.59 7.77
CA TYR A 105 8.67 13.01 8.02
C TYR A 105 7.21 13.40 8.29
N LEU A 106 6.29 13.05 7.39
CA LEU A 106 4.87 13.38 7.50
C LEU A 106 4.20 12.79 8.75
N ALA A 107 4.65 11.62 9.21
CA ALA A 107 4.13 10.99 10.43
C ALA A 107 4.35 11.86 11.67
N VAL A 108 5.43 12.65 11.75
CA VAL A 108 5.68 13.57 12.88
C VAL A 108 4.63 14.68 12.94
N TYR A 109 4.09 15.06 11.79
CA TYR A 109 3.07 16.10 11.62
C TYR A 109 1.65 15.54 11.51
N ALA A 110 1.45 14.23 11.72
CA ALA A 110 0.12 13.63 11.63
C ALA A 110 -0.82 14.16 12.72
N HIS A 111 -2.09 14.37 12.32
CA HIS A 111 -3.21 14.71 13.20
C HIS A 111 -3.59 13.51 14.10
N GLY A 112 -4.32 13.70 15.21
CA GLY A 112 -4.70 12.58 16.10
C GLY A 112 -3.65 12.16 17.13
N GLY A 113 -2.71 13.05 17.46
CA GLY A 113 -1.75 12.87 18.55
C GLY A 113 -0.79 11.68 18.37
N LEU A 114 -0.20 11.21 19.48
CA LEU A 114 0.83 10.16 19.45
C LEU A 114 0.34 8.85 18.81
N LEU A 115 -0.96 8.53 18.95
CA LEU A 115 -1.55 7.32 18.41
C LEU A 115 -1.43 7.25 16.88
N ALA A 116 -1.81 8.33 16.20
CA ALA A 116 -1.72 8.43 14.75
C ALA A 116 -0.28 8.53 14.26
N LYS A 117 0.55 9.37 14.91
CA LYS A 117 1.96 9.53 14.58
C LYS A 117 2.70 8.19 14.62
N ALA A 118 2.51 7.41 15.69
CA ALA A 118 3.08 6.07 15.83
C ALA A 118 2.54 5.09 14.77
N GLY A 119 1.24 5.15 14.46
CA GLY A 119 0.62 4.30 13.44
C GLY A 119 1.19 4.52 12.04
N PHE A 120 1.34 5.78 11.60
CA PHE A 120 1.93 6.11 10.31
C PHE A 120 3.45 5.91 10.24
N PHE A 121 4.15 6.15 11.36
CA PHE A 121 5.56 5.84 11.46
C PHE A 121 5.78 4.34 11.27
N MET A 122 5.03 3.50 12.01
CA MET A 122 5.11 2.05 11.91
C MET A 122 4.70 1.56 10.51
N LEU A 123 3.67 2.16 9.90
CA LEU A 123 3.31 1.90 8.51
C LEU A 123 4.50 2.08 7.58
N SER A 124 5.24 3.20 7.71
CA SER A 124 6.41 3.51 6.88
C SER A 124 7.55 2.51 7.11
N VAL A 125 7.79 2.09 8.37
CA VAL A 125 8.76 1.02 8.70
C VAL A 125 8.37 -0.29 8.01
N LEU A 126 7.12 -0.73 8.18
CA LEU A 126 6.64 -2.00 7.63
C LEU A 126 6.65 -2.00 6.10
N TRP A 127 6.29 -0.88 5.48
CA TRP A 127 6.27 -0.75 4.03
C TRP A 127 7.68 -0.87 3.44
N LEU A 128 8.65 -0.17 4.04
CA LEU A 128 10.05 -0.27 3.65
C LEU A 128 10.60 -1.68 3.90
N TYR A 129 10.37 -2.23 5.10
CA TYR A 129 10.86 -3.55 5.50
C TYR A 129 10.37 -4.66 4.58
N THR A 130 9.05 -4.72 4.34
CA THR A 130 8.43 -5.75 3.49
C THR A 130 8.96 -5.68 2.06
N THR A 131 9.14 -4.48 1.53
CA THR A 131 9.65 -4.25 0.16
C THR A 131 11.13 -4.63 0.03
N VAL A 132 11.98 -4.17 0.96
CA VAL A 132 13.42 -4.50 0.98
C VAL A 132 13.61 -6.00 1.10
N LYS A 133 12.87 -6.66 2.01
CA LYS A 133 12.93 -8.11 2.17
C LYS A 133 12.52 -8.86 0.91
N ALA A 134 11.45 -8.41 0.24
CA ALA A 134 11.04 -8.99 -1.04
C ALA A 134 12.14 -8.89 -2.10
N VAL A 135 12.80 -7.73 -2.24
CA VAL A 135 13.89 -7.53 -3.21
C VAL A 135 15.12 -8.36 -2.87
N ASN A 136 15.50 -8.45 -1.59
CA ASN A 136 16.63 -9.27 -1.15
C ASN A 136 16.41 -10.76 -1.47
N LEU A 137 15.20 -11.28 -1.25
CA LEU A 137 14.85 -12.65 -1.60
C LEU A 137 14.89 -12.90 -3.12
N ALA A 138 14.52 -11.90 -3.93
CA ALA A 138 14.67 -11.99 -5.38
C ALA A 138 16.15 -12.09 -5.80
N ARG A 139 17.03 -11.30 -5.17
CA ARG A 139 18.49 -11.34 -5.42
C ARG A 139 19.09 -12.69 -5.03
N GLN A 140 18.62 -13.27 -3.92
CA GLN A 140 19.00 -14.61 -3.46
C GLN A 140 18.38 -15.75 -4.29
N LYS A 141 17.63 -15.45 -5.35
CA LYS A 141 16.89 -16.43 -6.18
C LYS A 141 15.86 -17.26 -5.40
N LYS A 142 15.45 -16.83 -4.20
CA LYS A 142 14.38 -17.44 -3.40
C LYS A 142 13.01 -16.96 -3.89
N ILE A 143 12.62 -17.42 -5.09
CA ILE A 143 11.46 -16.87 -5.82
C ILE A 143 10.13 -17.11 -5.11
N GLN A 144 9.97 -18.25 -4.43
CA GLN A 144 8.74 -18.54 -3.69
C GLN A 144 8.55 -17.53 -2.54
N ASP A 145 9.60 -17.31 -1.75
CA ASP A 145 9.57 -16.37 -0.64
C ASP A 145 9.43 -14.92 -1.13
N HIS A 146 10.15 -14.55 -2.20
CA HIS A 146 10.00 -13.26 -2.87
C HIS A 146 8.53 -12.96 -3.17
N ARG A 147 7.80 -13.91 -3.78
CA ARG A 147 6.38 -13.73 -4.10
C ARG A 147 5.53 -13.49 -2.86
N GLN A 148 5.75 -14.24 -1.78
CA GLN A 148 5.00 -14.06 -0.54
C GLN A 148 5.28 -12.68 0.10
N TRP A 149 6.54 -12.24 0.09
CA TRP A 149 6.91 -10.92 0.61
C TRP A 149 6.44 -9.77 -0.28
N MET A 150 6.36 -9.97 -1.60
CA MET A 150 5.72 -8.99 -2.50
C MET A 150 4.24 -8.81 -2.20
N VAL A 151 3.50 -9.89 -1.88
CA VAL A 151 2.08 -9.77 -1.50
C VAL A 151 1.93 -8.98 -0.19
N ARG A 152 2.81 -9.20 0.80
CA ARG A 152 2.85 -8.40 2.04
C ARG A 152 3.15 -6.93 1.76
N SER A 153 4.18 -6.65 0.95
CA SER A 153 4.52 -5.29 0.50
C SER A 153 3.34 -4.58 -0.15
N TYR A 154 2.61 -5.28 -1.03
CA TYR A 154 1.45 -4.70 -1.69
C TYR A 154 0.25 -4.51 -0.76
N ALA A 155 0.07 -5.39 0.23
CA ALA A 155 -0.95 -5.21 1.28
C ALA A 155 -0.73 -3.93 2.10
N VAL A 156 0.54 -3.64 2.42
CA VAL A 156 0.92 -2.38 3.09
C VAL A 156 0.75 -1.19 2.15
N THR A 157 1.08 -1.33 0.86
CA THR A 157 0.81 -0.29 -0.16
C THR A 157 -0.69 0.03 -0.24
N PHE A 158 -1.54 -0.98 -0.04
CA PHE A 158 -3.00 -0.83 -0.07
C PHE A 158 -3.56 -0.07 1.15
N ALA A 159 -2.74 0.17 2.18
CA ALA A 159 -3.10 0.91 3.38
C ALA A 159 -3.61 2.33 3.05
N ALA A 160 -3.14 2.96 1.97
CA ALA A 160 -3.65 4.25 1.53
C ALA A 160 -5.16 4.24 1.26
N LEU A 161 -5.66 3.20 0.60
CA LEU A 161 -7.09 3.07 0.33
C LEU A 161 -7.86 2.66 1.59
N THR A 162 -7.38 1.65 2.32
CA THR A 162 -8.09 1.13 3.50
C THR A 162 -8.10 2.13 4.66
N PHE A 163 -7.10 2.99 4.77
CA PHE A 163 -7.11 4.12 5.71
C PHE A 163 -8.34 4.99 5.52
N ARG A 164 -8.68 5.33 4.26
CA ARG A 164 -9.84 6.17 3.96
C ARG A 164 -11.15 5.45 4.30
N VAL A 165 -11.23 4.15 4.03
CA VAL A 165 -12.40 3.34 4.41
C VAL A 165 -12.58 3.32 5.92
N TRP A 166 -11.52 3.03 6.69
CA TRP A 166 -11.57 3.02 8.14
C TRP A 166 -11.86 4.40 8.73
N LEU A 167 -11.22 5.45 8.20
CA LEU A 167 -11.47 6.82 8.65
C LEU A 167 -12.92 7.22 8.43
N SER A 168 -13.48 6.98 7.24
CA SER A 168 -14.89 7.29 6.95
C SER A 168 -15.84 6.52 7.85
N ALA A 169 -15.58 5.23 8.09
CA ALA A 169 -16.42 4.41 8.96
C ALA A 169 -16.34 4.86 10.44
N LEU A 170 -15.14 5.17 10.93
CA LEU A 170 -14.92 5.52 12.34
C LEU A 170 -15.31 6.98 12.66
N ALA A 171 -15.19 7.88 11.69
CA ALA A 171 -15.57 9.29 11.87
C ALA A 171 -17.07 9.47 12.16
N MET A 172 -17.91 8.50 11.76
CA MET A 172 -19.35 8.51 12.06
C MET A 172 -19.67 8.44 13.57
N PHE A 173 -18.70 8.04 14.41
CA PHE A 173 -18.86 7.95 15.86
C PHE A 173 -18.46 9.24 16.60
N GLY A 174 -18.18 10.33 15.90
CA GLY A 174 -18.10 11.69 16.47
C GLY A 174 -16.74 12.12 17.05
N ASN A 175 -15.80 11.21 17.28
CA ASN A 175 -14.44 11.55 17.72
C ASN A 175 -13.42 11.40 16.58
N PHE A 176 -13.10 12.50 15.89
CA PHE A 176 -12.21 12.49 14.73
C PHE A 176 -10.77 12.11 15.07
N ASP A 177 -10.19 12.64 16.15
CA ASP A 177 -8.81 12.34 16.54
C ASP A 177 -8.61 10.85 16.83
N LEU A 178 -9.55 10.26 17.59
CA LEU A 178 -9.54 8.84 17.88
C LEU A 178 -9.78 8.01 16.62
N ALA A 179 -10.75 8.39 15.78
CA ALA A 179 -11.01 7.72 14.51
C ALA A 179 -9.79 7.73 13.59
N TYR A 180 -9.10 8.87 13.49
CA TYR A 180 -7.89 9.05 12.69
C TYR A 180 -6.73 8.21 13.21
N GLY A 181 -6.51 8.22 14.53
CA GLY A 181 -5.52 7.37 15.18
C GLY A 181 -5.79 5.88 14.97
N LEU A 182 -7.02 5.40 15.21
CA LEU A 182 -7.39 3.99 15.00
C LEU A 182 -7.29 3.58 13.53
N ALA A 183 -7.75 4.43 12.60
CA ALA A 183 -7.64 4.18 11.17
C ALA A 183 -6.16 4.03 10.73
N ALA A 184 -5.24 4.80 11.33
CA ALA A 184 -3.81 4.74 11.03
C ALA A 184 -3.17 3.38 11.41
N TRP A 185 -3.76 2.62 12.33
CA TRP A 185 -3.34 1.27 12.68
C TRP A 185 -4.07 0.20 11.87
N LEU A 186 -5.40 0.30 11.80
CA LEU A 186 -6.25 -0.69 11.15
C LEU A 186 -5.95 -0.83 9.66
N CYS A 187 -5.55 0.26 9.00
CA CYS A 187 -5.33 0.27 7.56
C CYS A 187 -4.26 -0.73 7.09
N TRP A 188 -3.19 -0.93 7.87
CA TRP A 188 -2.14 -1.90 7.53
C TRP A 188 -2.24 -3.19 8.35
N ALA A 189 -2.67 -3.13 9.60
CA ALA A 189 -2.78 -4.31 10.45
C ALA A 189 -3.79 -5.31 9.88
N VAL A 190 -4.99 -4.83 9.51
CA VAL A 190 -6.02 -5.68 8.91
C VAL A 190 -5.56 -6.22 7.55
N ASN A 191 -4.93 -5.38 6.71
CA ASN A 191 -4.42 -5.81 5.41
C ASN A 191 -3.38 -6.94 5.53
N LEU A 192 -2.45 -6.81 6.47
CA LEU A 192 -1.43 -7.83 6.73
C LEU A 192 -2.04 -9.11 7.30
N ILE A 193 -2.99 -9.01 8.25
CA ILE A 193 -3.70 -10.18 8.79
C ILE A 193 -4.41 -10.95 7.67
N VAL A 194 -5.14 -10.24 6.80
CA VAL A 194 -5.85 -10.86 5.67
C VAL A 194 -4.87 -11.59 4.74
N VAL A 195 -3.73 -10.97 4.43
CA VAL A 195 -2.70 -11.60 3.60
C VAL A 195 -2.04 -12.79 4.30
N GLU A 196 -1.76 -12.72 5.60
CA GLU A 196 -1.13 -13.81 6.33
C GLU A 196 -2.05 -15.02 6.43
N VAL A 197 -3.34 -14.80 6.72
CA VAL A 197 -4.36 -15.86 6.72
C VAL A 197 -4.48 -16.49 5.32
N TRP A 198 -4.45 -15.68 4.26
CA TRP A 198 -4.48 -16.18 2.89
C TRP A 198 -3.23 -17.00 2.52
N LEU A 199 -2.04 -16.54 2.90
CA LEU A 199 -0.77 -17.24 2.67
C LEU A 199 -0.71 -18.56 3.45
N TRP A 200 -1.12 -18.55 4.72
CA TRP A 200 -1.16 -19.74 5.56
C TRP A 200 -2.07 -20.81 4.95
N ARG A 201 -3.31 -20.45 4.57
CA ARG A 201 -4.25 -21.37 3.92
C ARG A 201 -3.69 -21.98 2.63
N ASN A 202 -2.97 -21.20 1.84
CA ASN A 202 -2.39 -21.68 0.58
C ASN A 202 -1.14 -22.54 0.76
N ASN A 203 -0.32 -22.26 1.76
CA ASN A 203 0.84 -23.09 2.07
C ASN A 203 0.43 -24.43 2.71
N SER A 204 -0.59 -24.45 3.57
CA SER A 204 -1.12 -25.68 4.18
C SER A 204 -1.83 -26.61 3.19
N ARG A 205 -2.29 -26.09 2.03
CA ARG A 205 -2.90 -26.90 0.96
C ARG A 205 -1.88 -27.61 0.05
N LYS A 206 -0.63 -27.15 0.00
CA LYS A 206 0.41 -27.75 -0.87
C LYS A 206 0.76 -29.20 -0.47
N PRO A 207 0.97 -29.55 0.82
CA PRO A 207 1.26 -30.92 1.23
C PRO A 207 0.11 -31.89 0.93
N LEU A 208 -1.14 -31.45 1.16
CA LEU A 208 -2.34 -32.29 0.98
C LEU A 208 -2.59 -32.67 -0.49
N ILE A 209 -2.31 -31.75 -1.43
CA ILE A 209 -2.45 -32.03 -2.87
C ILE A 209 -1.31 -32.95 -3.35
N GLN A 210 -0.08 -32.78 -2.85
CA GLN A 210 1.03 -33.67 -3.18
C GLN A 210 0.79 -35.09 -2.69
N ALA A 211 0.25 -35.26 -1.48
CA ALA A 211 -0.11 -36.58 -0.94
C ALA A 211 -1.24 -37.25 -1.76
N LYS A 212 -2.26 -36.49 -2.17
CA LYS A 212 -3.35 -37.01 -3.02
C LYS A 212 -2.91 -37.40 -4.43
N ASN A 213 -1.92 -36.72 -5.00
CA ASN A 213 -1.41 -37.04 -6.35
C ASN A 213 -0.36 -38.16 -6.34
N ALA A 214 0.06 -38.62 -5.15
CA ALA A 214 1.01 -39.71 -4.97
C ALA A 214 0.33 -41.06 -4.64
N LEU A 215 -1.01 -41.06 -4.51
CA LEU A 215 -1.88 -42.22 -4.37
C LEU A 215 -2.62 -42.45 -5.69
#